data_AF-A0A846PLP5-F1
#
_entry.id   AF-A0A846PLP5-F1
#
_cell.length_a   1.000
_cell.length_b   1.000
_cell.length_c   1.000
_cell.angle_alpha   90.00
_cell.angle_beta   90.00
_cell.angle_gamma   90.00
#
_symmetry.space_group_name_H-M   'P 1'
#
loop_
_entity.id
_entity.type
_entity.pdbx_description
1 polymer ?
#
loop_
_entity_poly.entity_id
_entity_poly.type
_entity_poly.pdbx_seq_one_letter_code
_entity_poly.pdbx_strand_id
1 'polypeptide(L)'
;MKLQLIVSENSAKLMTKYGSQTTSLSLLAVFAIASITGLTTAFAEEEYPYSVADNIHAISTFTFKDGVEVVEFPVFIMEDDYIQKNVSPSFSVEGVVGESPYLHKALDEAFKYKQNPSYEYNFQLFDVEIDFVKDGNVLRTLNYHDCRVDDYKVKTLTDDYESYLSSKTGFAIIDDIDFICGGLNSRTDIVNDVWRQKFTTIEYSQTPYVFAEDIRTWITFEFDQGIEKIEFPYFQTNSGFEEKDNNPRFSVEGTVQEHVLLNMAIDKARQNSGMLTGVNVDFEATVEFVKGNKVLRSLEYRDCRVSGALMTTLVDKEEGFTGKSGFAYVEQIDFDCLGLDPVDSSYAAMIGDTPIWKVTKLENILENHEYPLGTGPRAIATFTYDEGVEVIDFPIFDQGKVLVKSNPTFELEGLIRDSPMLYRHIDDALALTGTTGASNALDLFQVDVELVHGDNVVRGFNYVDCRVSDYDVQTQRDKEESYFKGFALANTIYFTCEGYHPNAPLYDAMFQIYDKTSTINTTDLRETHNWDPGFYYER
;
A
#
# COMPACT_ATOMS: atom_id res chain seq x y z
N MET A 1 4.97 18.33 -52.26
CA MET A 1 6.30 18.08 -52.87
C MET A 1 6.28 16.65 -53.38
N LYS A 2 6.21 16.44 -54.69
CA LYS A 2 6.16 15.11 -55.34
C LYS A 2 7.60 14.64 -55.55
N LEU A 3 7.94 13.43 -55.12
CA LEU A 3 9.09 12.70 -55.65
C LEU A 3 8.67 11.29 -56.10
N GLN A 4 9.07 10.97 -57.31
CA GLN A 4 8.69 9.80 -58.11
C GLN A 4 9.56 8.58 -57.80
N LEU A 5 8.95 7.40 -57.89
CA LEU A 5 9.61 6.10 -58.06
C LEU A 5 10.33 6.04 -59.42
N ILE A 6 11.58 5.58 -59.41
CA ILE A 6 12.32 5.15 -60.61
C ILE A 6 12.42 3.62 -60.57
N VAL A 7 11.78 2.97 -61.53
CA VAL A 7 12.01 1.57 -61.90
C VAL A 7 12.95 1.58 -63.11
N SER A 8 14.04 0.80 -63.08
CA SER A 8 14.83 0.50 -64.28
C SER A 8 14.70 -0.98 -64.63
N GLU A 9 14.01 -1.25 -65.74
CA GLU A 9 14.20 -2.45 -66.53
C GLU A 9 15.37 -2.23 -67.49
N ASN A 10 16.27 -3.20 -67.61
CA ASN A 10 16.84 -3.52 -68.92
C ASN A 10 17.43 -4.94 -69.00
N SER A 11 16.84 -5.68 -69.94
CA SER A 11 17.46 -6.54 -70.95
C SER A 11 17.90 -7.98 -70.61
N ALA A 12 17.40 -8.86 -71.46
CA ALA A 12 17.53 -10.31 -71.49
C ALA A 12 18.59 -10.81 -72.50
N LYS A 13 18.86 -12.13 -72.39
CA LYS A 13 19.43 -13.11 -73.34
C LYS A 13 20.94 -13.40 -73.30
N LEU A 14 21.28 -14.61 -72.85
CA LEU A 14 21.99 -15.63 -73.66
C LEU A 14 21.86 -17.04 -73.04
N MET A 15 21.34 -18.03 -73.79
CA MET A 15 21.58 -19.47 -73.56
C MET A 15 23.01 -19.80 -74.08
N THR A 16 23.78 -20.81 -73.65
CA THR A 16 23.51 -22.27 -73.61
C THR A 16 24.70 -23.02 -72.97
N LYS A 17 24.40 -24.00 -72.09
CA LYS A 17 24.96 -25.38 -71.96
C LYS A 17 26.48 -25.63 -71.74
N TYR A 18 26.85 -26.09 -70.54
CA TYR A 18 27.61 -27.34 -70.24
C TYR A 18 27.55 -27.60 -68.72
N GLY A 19 27.32 -28.86 -68.32
CA GLY A 19 27.06 -29.24 -66.93
C GLY A 19 28.31 -29.59 -66.11
N SER A 20 28.17 -29.50 -64.79
CA SER A 20 28.72 -30.42 -63.78
C SER A 20 28.27 -29.95 -62.41
N GLN A 21 28.13 -30.89 -61.49
CA GLN A 21 27.59 -30.77 -60.14
C GLN A 21 28.14 -29.58 -59.34
N THR A 22 27.26 -28.93 -58.58
CA THR A 22 27.58 -28.31 -57.27
C THR A 22 26.29 -28.16 -56.47
N THR A 23 26.15 -29.07 -55.52
CA THR A 23 25.57 -28.94 -54.18
C THR A 23 24.89 -27.62 -53.78
N SER A 24 23.65 -27.78 -53.28
CA SER A 24 23.05 -27.08 -52.13
C SER A 24 23.03 -25.55 -52.10
N LEU A 25 21.86 -24.96 -52.33
CA LEU A 25 21.39 -23.75 -51.62
C LEU A 25 19.87 -23.61 -51.84
N SER A 26 19.11 -24.33 -51.03
CA SER A 26 17.67 -24.16 -50.88
C SER A 26 17.36 -24.07 -49.39
N LEU A 27 16.72 -22.97 -49.01
CA LEU A 27 16.08 -22.66 -47.73
C LEU A 27 16.97 -22.69 -46.47
N LEU A 28 17.46 -21.50 -46.11
CA LEU A 28 17.68 -21.08 -44.73
C LEU A 28 17.19 -19.63 -44.63
N ALA A 29 15.89 -19.49 -44.34
CA ALA A 29 15.27 -18.23 -43.93
C ALA A 29 14.52 -18.46 -42.61
N VAL A 30 15.22 -19.08 -41.65
CA VAL A 30 14.77 -19.26 -40.27
C VAL A 30 15.97 -18.95 -39.39
N PHE A 31 15.74 -18.12 -38.38
CA PHE A 31 16.67 -17.59 -37.36
C PHE A 31 17.50 -16.36 -37.75
N ALA A 32 16.82 -15.20 -37.78
CA ALA A 32 17.42 -13.90 -37.49
C ALA A 32 16.45 -13.01 -36.68
N ILE A 33 15.77 -13.56 -35.66
CA ILE A 33 15.01 -12.80 -34.64
C ILE A 33 15.66 -12.96 -33.25
N ALA A 34 16.95 -13.32 -33.19
CA ALA A 34 17.73 -13.37 -31.94
C ALA A 34 18.59 -12.10 -31.75
N SER A 35 18.30 -11.01 -32.46
CA SER A 35 19.09 -9.78 -32.41
C SER A 35 18.24 -8.53 -32.64
N ILE A 36 17.17 -8.40 -31.85
CA ILE A 36 16.54 -7.11 -31.55
C ILE A 36 16.89 -6.76 -30.10
N THR A 37 18.17 -6.50 -29.85
CA THR A 37 18.67 -5.84 -28.64
C THR A 37 18.97 -4.36 -28.95
N GLY A 38 18.08 -3.73 -29.72
CA GLY A 38 18.34 -2.43 -30.33
C GLY A 38 17.11 -1.64 -30.74
N LEU A 39 15.96 -1.80 -30.07
CA LEU A 39 14.89 -0.79 -30.10
C LEU A 39 15.24 0.34 -29.11
N THR A 40 16.36 1.01 -29.33
CA THR A 40 16.52 2.39 -28.86
C THR A 40 16.33 3.26 -30.09
N THR A 41 15.38 4.19 -30.01
CA THR A 41 14.95 5.16 -31.04
C THR A 41 13.93 4.67 -32.09
N ALA A 42 12.65 4.63 -31.69
CA ALA A 42 11.55 5.30 -32.41
C ALA A 42 10.18 5.04 -31.74
N PHE A 43 10.06 5.23 -30.42
CA PHE A 43 8.79 5.72 -29.89
C PHE A 43 8.81 7.23 -30.17
N ALA A 44 8.22 7.64 -31.28
CA ALA A 44 7.86 9.04 -31.43
C ALA A 44 6.86 9.34 -30.30
N GLU A 45 7.09 10.42 -29.54
CA GLU A 45 6.11 11.00 -28.62
C GLU A 45 4.83 11.31 -29.43
N GLU A 46 3.93 10.34 -29.58
CA GLU A 46 2.53 10.67 -29.69
C GLU A 46 2.11 11.15 -28.30
N GLU A 47 1.53 12.35 -28.25
CA GLU A 47 1.08 12.98 -27.02
C GLU A 47 0.03 12.07 -26.39
N TYR A 48 0.42 11.33 -25.34
CA TYR A 48 -0.45 10.38 -24.67
C TYR A 48 -1.68 11.12 -24.11
N PRO A 49 -2.91 10.63 -24.37
CA PRO A 49 -4.10 11.35 -23.94
C PRO A 49 -4.36 11.26 -22.44
N TYR A 50 -3.67 10.34 -21.73
CA TYR A 50 -3.94 10.04 -20.32
C TYR A 50 -2.83 10.54 -19.40
N SER A 51 -3.21 10.94 -18.18
CA SER A 51 -2.25 11.16 -17.11
C SER A 51 -1.83 9.82 -16.52
N VAL A 52 -0.53 9.61 -16.34
CA VAL A 52 -0.01 8.34 -15.83
C VAL A 52 1.04 8.60 -14.76
N ALA A 53 0.90 7.93 -13.61
CA ALA A 53 1.81 8.09 -12.48
C ALA A 53 3.23 7.65 -12.88
N ASP A 54 4.20 8.51 -12.57
CA ASP A 54 5.64 8.29 -12.83
C ASP A 54 6.00 8.01 -14.30
N ASN A 55 5.09 8.33 -15.24
CA ASN A 55 5.27 8.14 -16.68
C ASN A 55 5.59 6.67 -17.07
N ILE A 56 5.03 5.70 -16.34
CA ILE A 56 5.16 4.27 -16.64
C ILE A 56 4.00 3.85 -17.52
N HIS A 57 4.23 3.08 -18.58
CA HIS A 57 3.19 2.58 -19.49
C HIS A 57 3.28 1.07 -19.63
N ALA A 58 2.14 0.39 -19.80
CA ALA A 58 2.11 -1.05 -20.09
C ALA A 58 1.83 -1.29 -21.58
N ILE A 59 2.84 -1.77 -22.30
CA ILE A 59 2.76 -2.06 -23.74
C ILE A 59 2.58 -3.56 -23.91
N SER A 60 1.49 -3.96 -24.59
CA SER A 60 1.17 -5.37 -24.83
C SER A 60 1.53 -5.76 -26.26
N THR A 61 2.39 -6.76 -26.43
CA THR A 61 2.75 -7.34 -27.73
C THR A 61 2.15 -8.72 -27.86
N PHE A 62 1.13 -8.85 -28.72
CA PHE A 62 0.47 -10.12 -29.04
C PHE A 62 1.15 -10.78 -30.23
N THR A 63 1.65 -11.99 -30.04
CA THR A 63 2.28 -12.79 -31.09
C THR A 63 1.37 -13.94 -31.49
N PHE A 64 0.62 -13.72 -32.57
CA PHE A 64 -0.23 -14.73 -33.19
C PHE A 64 0.57 -15.53 -34.23
N LYS A 65 0.02 -16.66 -34.66
CA LYS A 65 0.61 -17.48 -35.74
C LYS A 65 0.76 -16.73 -37.07
N ASP A 66 -0.16 -15.83 -37.36
CA ASP A 66 -0.29 -15.14 -38.66
C ASP A 66 0.16 -13.66 -38.59
N GLY A 67 0.71 -13.19 -37.46
CA GLY A 67 1.14 -11.79 -37.29
C GLY A 67 1.44 -11.40 -35.84
N VAL A 68 2.04 -10.22 -35.68
CA VAL A 68 2.27 -9.58 -34.38
C VAL A 68 1.47 -8.29 -34.33
N GLU A 69 0.82 -8.03 -33.21
CA GLU A 69 0.06 -6.81 -32.96
C GLU A 69 0.50 -6.21 -31.62
N VAL A 70 0.85 -4.92 -31.63
CA VAL A 70 1.23 -4.18 -30.42
C VAL A 70 0.09 -3.25 -30.08
N VAL A 71 -0.42 -3.36 -28.86
CA VAL A 71 -1.54 -2.58 -28.34
C VAL A 71 -1.16 -2.06 -26.98
N GLU A 72 -1.45 -0.79 -26.73
CA GLU A 72 -1.27 -0.19 -25.41
C GLU A 72 -2.62 -0.17 -24.71
N PHE A 73 -2.70 -0.89 -23.59
CA PHE A 73 -3.87 -0.91 -22.74
C PHE A 73 -3.61 -0.04 -21.51
N PRO A 74 -4.38 1.04 -21.29
CA PRO A 74 -4.20 1.89 -20.13
C PRO A 74 -4.47 1.14 -18.81
N VAL A 75 -5.23 0.04 -18.86
CA VAL A 75 -5.45 -0.85 -17.71
C VAL A 75 -4.90 -2.23 -18.03
N PHE A 76 -3.98 -2.69 -17.18
CA PHE A 76 -3.52 -4.07 -17.08
C PHE A 76 -3.76 -4.56 -15.65
N ILE A 77 -4.37 -5.73 -15.51
CA ILE A 77 -4.63 -6.36 -14.22
C ILE A 77 -4.10 -7.79 -14.30
N MET A 78 -3.08 -8.09 -13.51
CA MET A 78 -2.74 -9.47 -13.22
C MET A 78 -3.83 -10.05 -12.30
N GLU A 79 -4.42 -11.19 -12.65
CA GLU A 79 -5.52 -11.79 -11.88
C GLU A 79 -5.03 -12.83 -10.86
N ASP A 80 -3.95 -13.52 -11.19
CA ASP A 80 -3.28 -14.47 -10.31
C ASP A 80 -2.02 -13.87 -9.71
N ASP A 81 -1.72 -14.24 -8.46
CA ASP A 81 -0.45 -13.87 -7.83
C ASP A 81 0.75 -14.38 -8.65
N TYR A 82 1.68 -13.47 -8.96
CA TYR A 82 2.88 -13.74 -9.73
C TYR A 82 3.71 -14.87 -9.15
N ILE A 83 3.72 -15.09 -7.83
CA ILE A 83 4.54 -16.18 -7.29
C ILE A 83 3.87 -17.56 -7.47
N GLN A 84 2.58 -17.63 -7.76
CA GLN A 84 1.86 -18.91 -7.89
C GLN A 84 2.17 -19.58 -9.24
N LYS A 85 2.92 -20.68 -9.19
CA LYS A 85 3.28 -21.47 -10.38
C LYS A 85 2.30 -22.61 -10.73
N ASN A 86 1.48 -23.03 -9.76
CA ASN A 86 0.59 -24.19 -9.92
C ASN A 86 -0.79 -23.82 -10.48
N VAL A 87 -1.04 -22.54 -10.76
CA VAL A 87 -2.26 -22.02 -11.36
C VAL A 87 -1.93 -21.58 -12.79
N SER A 88 -2.88 -21.74 -13.71
CA SER A 88 -2.75 -21.20 -15.07
C SER A 88 -2.82 -19.68 -14.98
N PRO A 89 -1.75 -18.95 -15.29
CA PRO A 89 -1.74 -17.51 -15.10
C PRO A 89 -2.77 -16.84 -16.00
N SER A 90 -3.59 -15.97 -15.43
CA SER A 90 -4.51 -15.09 -16.13
C SER A 90 -4.21 -13.61 -15.88
N PHE A 91 -4.65 -12.79 -16.83
CA PHE A 91 -4.61 -11.35 -16.74
C PHE A 91 -5.75 -10.78 -17.57
N SER A 92 -6.16 -9.57 -17.22
CA SER A 92 -7.15 -8.80 -17.96
C SER A 92 -6.59 -7.45 -18.39
N VAL A 93 -7.17 -6.91 -19.45
CA VAL A 93 -6.82 -5.59 -19.97
C VAL A 93 -8.08 -4.79 -20.26
N GLU A 94 -8.01 -3.48 -20.04
CA GLU A 94 -9.04 -2.55 -20.48
C GLU A 94 -8.46 -1.41 -21.31
N GLY A 95 -9.18 -1.02 -22.36
CA GLY A 95 -8.80 0.07 -23.24
C GLY A 95 -9.99 0.62 -24.02
N VAL A 96 -9.92 1.88 -24.46
CA VAL A 96 -10.95 2.47 -25.31
C VAL A 96 -11.05 1.67 -26.60
N VAL A 97 -12.28 1.36 -27.03
CA VAL A 97 -12.54 0.55 -28.24
C VAL A 97 -11.80 1.15 -29.43
N GLY A 98 -10.85 0.38 -29.98
CA GLY A 98 -9.88 0.84 -30.97
C GLY A 98 -9.80 -0.08 -32.20
N GLU A 99 -8.79 0.14 -33.04
CA GLU A 99 -8.49 -0.75 -34.17
C GLU A 99 -7.42 -1.77 -33.77
N SER A 100 -7.83 -3.01 -33.48
CA SER A 100 -6.93 -4.14 -33.19
C SER A 100 -7.33 -5.37 -34.02
N PRO A 101 -7.06 -5.38 -35.34
CA PRO A 101 -7.59 -6.39 -36.26
C PRO A 101 -7.22 -7.84 -35.92
N TYR A 102 -6.01 -8.11 -35.42
CA TYR A 102 -5.62 -9.46 -35.05
C TYR A 102 -6.26 -9.89 -33.74
N LEU A 103 -6.29 -9.02 -32.73
CA LEU A 103 -6.97 -9.27 -31.47
C LEU A 103 -8.47 -9.46 -31.67
N HIS A 104 -9.15 -8.57 -32.42
CA HIS A 104 -10.57 -8.72 -32.76
C HIS A 104 -10.86 -10.05 -33.46
N LYS A 105 -9.96 -10.50 -34.35
CA LYS A 105 -10.11 -11.82 -34.98
C LYS A 105 -9.97 -12.95 -33.97
N ALA A 106 -9.06 -12.84 -33.00
CA ALA A 106 -8.93 -13.81 -31.92
C ALA A 106 -10.19 -13.86 -31.05
N LEU A 107 -10.76 -12.70 -30.69
CA LEU A 107 -12.02 -12.59 -29.96
C LEU A 107 -13.18 -13.25 -30.72
N ASP A 108 -13.32 -12.94 -32.02
CA ASP A 108 -14.36 -13.50 -32.89
C ASP A 108 -14.25 -15.02 -33.04
N GLU A 109 -13.03 -15.55 -33.24
CA GLU A 109 -12.79 -16.98 -33.35
C GLU A 109 -13.03 -17.70 -32.01
N ALA A 110 -12.62 -17.11 -30.89
CA ALA A 110 -12.88 -17.64 -29.54
C ALA A 110 -14.39 -17.79 -29.28
N PHE A 111 -15.18 -16.76 -29.61
CA PHE A 111 -16.64 -16.82 -29.51
C PHE A 111 -17.23 -17.89 -30.44
N LYS A 112 -16.82 -17.91 -31.71
CA LYS A 112 -17.33 -18.83 -32.74
C LYS A 112 -17.10 -20.30 -32.37
N TYR A 113 -15.96 -20.62 -31.77
CA TYR A 113 -15.56 -21.99 -31.45
C TYR A 113 -15.77 -22.38 -29.97
N LYS A 114 -16.31 -21.49 -29.11
CA LYS A 114 -16.58 -21.75 -27.67
C LYS A 114 -17.38 -23.05 -27.42
N GLN A 115 -18.30 -23.40 -28.32
CA GLN A 115 -19.11 -24.63 -28.21
C GLN A 115 -18.40 -25.92 -28.68
N ASN A 116 -17.23 -25.81 -29.31
CA ASN A 116 -16.45 -26.94 -29.85
C ASN A 116 -14.99 -26.87 -29.38
N PRO A 117 -14.72 -27.09 -28.08
CA PRO A 117 -13.38 -26.92 -27.49
C PRO A 117 -12.31 -27.86 -28.08
N SER A 118 -12.70 -28.94 -28.77
CA SER A 118 -11.77 -29.86 -29.44
C SER A 118 -11.33 -29.40 -30.83
N TYR A 119 -11.86 -28.29 -31.34
CA TYR A 119 -11.50 -27.75 -32.65
C TYR A 119 -10.33 -26.78 -32.51
N GLU A 120 -9.19 -27.11 -33.11
CA GLU A 120 -8.04 -26.21 -33.19
C GLU A 120 -8.26 -25.15 -34.29
N TYR A 121 -7.98 -23.89 -33.96
CA TYR A 121 -8.07 -22.76 -34.89
C TYR A 121 -6.86 -21.83 -34.76
N ASN A 122 -6.61 -21.02 -35.79
CA ASN A 122 -5.33 -20.31 -35.96
C ASN A 122 -5.05 -19.28 -34.85
N PHE A 123 -6.09 -18.69 -34.27
CA PHE A 123 -6.00 -17.67 -33.21
C PHE A 123 -6.35 -18.23 -31.82
N GLN A 124 -6.39 -19.56 -31.67
CA GLN A 124 -6.74 -20.18 -30.40
C GLN A 124 -5.69 -19.95 -29.31
N LEU A 125 -4.42 -20.05 -29.68
CA LEU A 125 -3.28 -19.86 -28.79
C LEU A 125 -2.33 -18.81 -29.40
N PHE A 126 -1.82 -17.92 -28.55
CA PHE A 126 -0.86 -16.88 -28.90
C PHE A 126 -0.01 -16.53 -27.67
N ASP A 127 1.14 -15.92 -27.88
CA ASP A 127 1.99 -15.43 -26.79
C ASP A 127 1.73 -13.94 -26.56
N VAL A 128 1.88 -13.48 -25.32
CA VAL A 128 1.71 -12.08 -24.95
C VAL A 128 2.90 -11.61 -24.11
N GLU A 129 3.58 -10.58 -24.58
CA GLU A 129 4.62 -9.87 -23.84
C GLU A 129 4.04 -8.55 -23.31
N ILE A 130 4.12 -8.32 -22.00
CA ILE A 130 3.72 -7.06 -21.37
C ILE A 130 4.98 -6.36 -20.88
N ASP A 131 5.32 -5.24 -21.49
CA ASP A 131 6.45 -4.39 -21.11
C ASP A 131 5.97 -3.18 -20.32
N PHE A 132 6.47 -3.03 -19.09
CA PHE A 132 6.34 -1.80 -18.31
C PHE A 132 7.49 -0.87 -18.68
N VAL A 133 7.18 0.28 -19.28
CA VAL A 133 8.18 1.19 -19.88
C VAL A 133 8.11 2.55 -19.20
N LYS A 134 9.28 3.08 -18.80
CA LYS A 134 9.43 4.45 -18.30
C LYS A 134 10.52 5.18 -19.07
N ASP A 135 10.19 6.35 -19.60
CA ASP A 135 11.10 7.19 -20.39
C ASP A 135 11.84 6.41 -21.50
N GLY A 136 11.13 5.47 -22.14
CA GLY A 136 11.64 4.60 -23.20
C GLY A 136 12.50 3.42 -22.74
N ASN A 137 12.70 3.22 -21.42
CA ASN A 137 13.40 2.06 -20.87
C ASN A 137 12.38 1.05 -20.34
N VAL A 138 12.53 -0.22 -20.73
CA VAL A 138 11.76 -1.32 -20.15
C VAL A 138 12.24 -1.54 -18.72
N LEU A 139 11.33 -1.35 -17.76
CA LEU A 139 11.55 -1.61 -16.34
C LEU A 139 11.33 -3.09 -16.04
N ARG A 140 10.26 -3.68 -16.59
CA ARG A 140 9.90 -5.08 -16.36
C ARG A 140 9.14 -5.65 -17.53
N THR A 141 9.35 -6.94 -17.80
CA THR A 141 8.67 -7.69 -18.86
C THR A 141 8.01 -8.95 -18.31
N LEU A 142 6.74 -9.15 -18.65
CA LEU A 142 5.98 -10.38 -18.40
C LEU A 142 5.75 -11.13 -19.70
N ASN A 143 6.25 -12.37 -19.80
CA ASN A 143 6.11 -13.21 -20.98
C ASN A 143 5.11 -14.34 -20.73
N TYR A 144 3.86 -14.09 -21.08
CA TYR A 144 2.83 -15.09 -21.09
C TYR A 144 2.89 -15.92 -22.37
N HIS A 145 2.69 -17.22 -22.23
CA HIS A 145 2.78 -18.17 -23.34
C HIS A 145 1.57 -19.09 -23.39
N ASP A 146 1.21 -19.51 -24.59
CA ASP A 146 0.01 -20.32 -24.87
C ASP A 146 -1.26 -19.66 -24.30
N CYS A 147 -1.40 -18.35 -24.47
CA CYS A 147 -2.58 -17.58 -24.07
C CYS A 147 -3.76 -17.79 -24.99
N ARG A 148 -4.96 -17.76 -24.42
CA ARG A 148 -6.23 -17.69 -25.14
C ARG A 148 -7.15 -16.69 -24.47
N VAL A 149 -8.10 -16.18 -25.24
CA VAL A 149 -9.21 -15.37 -24.73
C VAL A 149 -10.10 -16.25 -23.85
N ASP A 150 -10.35 -15.83 -22.61
CA ASP A 150 -11.28 -16.48 -21.69
C ASP A 150 -12.68 -15.84 -21.79
N ASP A 151 -12.74 -14.51 -21.68
CA ASP A 151 -13.95 -13.72 -21.88
C ASP A 151 -13.67 -12.37 -22.55
N TYR A 152 -14.73 -11.76 -23.09
CA TYR A 152 -14.68 -10.44 -23.70
C TYR A 152 -16.03 -9.74 -23.61
N LYS A 153 -16.01 -8.46 -23.25
CA LYS A 153 -17.18 -7.60 -23.31
C LYS A 153 -16.80 -6.16 -23.64
N VAL A 154 -17.76 -5.46 -24.25
CA VAL A 154 -17.72 -4.01 -24.39
C VAL A 154 -18.62 -3.41 -23.31
N LYS A 155 -18.09 -2.51 -22.49
CA LYS A 155 -18.84 -1.82 -21.43
C LYS A 155 -18.63 -0.31 -21.51
N THR A 156 -19.57 0.44 -20.94
CA THR A 156 -19.43 1.88 -20.75
C THR A 156 -19.17 2.16 -19.27
N LEU A 157 -18.00 2.73 -18.97
CA LEU A 157 -17.64 3.22 -17.64
C LEU A 157 -18.20 4.62 -17.42
N THR A 158 -18.72 4.86 -16.21
CA THR A 158 -19.38 6.11 -15.79
C THR A 158 -19.33 6.28 -14.27
N ASP A 159 -19.24 7.51 -13.79
CA ASP A 159 -19.44 7.96 -12.43
C ASP A 159 -20.89 8.46 -12.21
N ASP A 160 -21.83 7.54 -12.41
CA ASP A 160 -23.27 7.69 -12.17
C ASP A 160 -23.86 9.02 -12.71
N TYR A 161 -24.27 9.91 -11.80
CA TYR A 161 -24.87 11.20 -12.11
C TYR A 161 -23.81 12.24 -12.52
N GLU A 162 -22.58 12.13 -12.01
CA GLU A 162 -21.52 13.09 -12.30
C GLU A 162 -21.17 13.09 -13.79
N SER A 163 -21.11 11.91 -14.44
CA SER A 163 -20.84 11.76 -15.87
C SER A 163 -21.76 12.58 -16.79
N TYR A 164 -22.99 12.88 -16.35
CA TYR A 164 -23.94 13.66 -17.15
C TYR A 164 -23.75 15.18 -17.01
N LEU A 165 -23.10 15.65 -15.95
CA LEU A 165 -23.15 17.06 -15.53
C LEU A 165 -21.80 17.70 -15.24
N SER A 166 -20.81 16.91 -14.83
CA SER A 166 -19.47 17.39 -14.59
C SER A 166 -18.72 17.47 -15.91
N SER A 167 -17.96 18.55 -16.10
CA SER A 167 -17.04 18.67 -17.23
C SER A 167 -15.72 17.93 -16.99
N LYS A 168 -15.57 17.30 -15.82
CA LYS A 168 -14.35 16.57 -15.42
C LYS A 168 -14.51 15.06 -15.58
N THR A 169 -15.72 14.52 -15.41
CA THR A 169 -16.02 13.11 -15.68
C THR A 169 -16.69 12.96 -17.05
N GLY A 170 -17.06 11.73 -17.42
CA GLY A 170 -17.72 11.48 -18.70
C GLY A 170 -18.14 10.04 -18.88
N PHE A 171 -18.08 9.57 -20.12
CA PHE A 171 -18.40 8.19 -20.49
C PHE A 171 -17.21 7.62 -21.26
N ALA A 172 -16.71 6.47 -20.85
CA ALA A 172 -15.67 5.75 -21.60
C ALA A 172 -16.24 4.41 -22.08
N ILE A 173 -16.24 4.18 -23.40
CA ILE A 173 -16.62 2.89 -23.98
C ILE A 173 -15.33 2.09 -24.16
N ILE A 174 -15.21 1.00 -23.44
CA ILE A 174 -13.98 0.21 -23.37
C ILE A 174 -14.22 -1.24 -23.77
N ASP A 175 -13.18 -1.83 -24.36
CA ASP A 175 -12.98 -3.27 -24.41
C ASP A 175 -12.47 -3.73 -23.04
N ASP A 176 -13.03 -4.82 -22.55
CA ASP A 176 -12.64 -5.52 -21.31
C ASP A 176 -12.44 -6.99 -21.69
N ILE A 177 -11.18 -7.43 -21.67
CA ILE A 177 -10.74 -8.71 -22.23
C ILE A 177 -9.95 -9.49 -21.18
N ASP A 178 -10.40 -10.71 -20.93
CA ASP A 178 -9.77 -11.65 -19.99
C ASP A 178 -8.98 -12.71 -20.76
N PHE A 179 -7.77 -13.00 -20.32
CA PHE A 179 -6.90 -14.02 -20.92
C PHE A 179 -6.49 -15.07 -19.90
N ILE A 180 -6.46 -16.33 -20.33
CA ILE A 180 -5.86 -17.43 -19.57
C ILE A 180 -4.71 -18.03 -20.38
N CYS A 181 -3.57 -18.27 -19.72
CA CYS A 181 -2.34 -18.69 -20.38
C CYS A 181 -1.81 -20.02 -19.84
N GLY A 182 -1.01 -20.70 -20.67
CA GLY A 182 -0.34 -21.95 -20.31
C GLY A 182 0.83 -21.75 -19.35
N GLY A 183 1.43 -20.56 -19.35
CA GLY A 183 2.43 -20.18 -18.36
C GLY A 183 2.87 -18.72 -18.48
N LEU A 184 3.72 -18.32 -17.54
CA LEU A 184 4.27 -16.97 -17.43
C LEU A 184 5.74 -17.07 -16.99
N ASN A 185 6.63 -16.44 -17.75
CA ASN A 185 8.04 -16.25 -17.42
C ASN A 185 8.31 -14.75 -17.26
N SER A 186 9.03 -14.33 -16.22
CA SER A 186 9.73 -13.05 -16.30
C SER A 186 10.95 -13.20 -17.21
N ARG A 187 11.27 -12.14 -17.94
CA ARG A 187 12.59 -11.98 -18.54
C ARG A 187 13.42 -11.08 -17.64
N THR A 188 13.66 -11.51 -16.42
CA THR A 188 14.91 -11.14 -15.77
C THR A 188 15.96 -12.03 -16.40
N ASP A 189 16.84 -11.45 -17.21
CA ASP A 189 18.11 -12.09 -17.53
C ASP A 189 18.87 -12.18 -16.20
N ILE A 190 18.52 -13.17 -15.36
CA ILE A 190 19.33 -13.58 -14.22
C ILE A 190 20.60 -14.08 -14.86
N VAL A 191 21.55 -13.16 -15.04
CA VAL A 191 22.92 -13.52 -15.36
C VAL A 191 23.27 -14.55 -14.29
N ASN A 192 23.45 -15.80 -14.70
CA ASN A 192 23.74 -16.96 -13.84
C ASN A 192 25.04 -16.81 -13.01
N ASP A 193 25.61 -15.60 -12.92
CA ASP A 193 26.81 -15.21 -12.21
C ASP A 193 26.56 -14.54 -10.84
N VAL A 194 25.33 -14.46 -10.32
CA VAL A 194 25.07 -13.83 -9.00
C VAL A 194 25.78 -14.56 -7.85
N TRP A 195 26.04 -15.87 -7.95
CA TRP A 195 26.88 -16.60 -6.98
C TRP A 195 28.33 -16.09 -6.90
N ARG A 196 28.73 -15.18 -7.80
CA ARG A 196 30.03 -14.48 -7.83
C ARG A 196 29.92 -12.97 -7.61
N GLN A 197 28.72 -12.43 -7.38
CA GLN A 197 28.56 -10.99 -7.17
C GLN A 197 29.13 -10.58 -5.81
N LYS A 198 29.87 -9.47 -5.86
CA LYS A 198 30.36 -8.76 -4.69
C LYS A 198 29.15 -8.26 -3.91
N PHE A 199 29.19 -8.32 -2.58
CA PHE A 199 28.18 -7.68 -1.73
C PHE A 199 27.90 -6.25 -2.23
N THR A 200 26.65 -5.95 -2.55
CA THR A 200 26.24 -4.64 -3.08
C THR A 200 25.36 -3.93 -2.07
N THR A 201 25.42 -2.61 -2.05
CA THR A 201 24.50 -1.76 -1.30
C THR A 201 23.92 -0.77 -2.29
N ILE A 202 22.60 -0.78 -2.45
CA ILE A 202 21.87 0.07 -3.38
C ILE A 202 20.83 0.84 -2.57
N GLU A 203 20.93 2.17 -2.60
CA GLU A 203 19.91 3.05 -2.03
C GLU A 203 19.22 3.75 -3.19
N TYR A 204 17.93 3.45 -3.38
CA TYR A 204 17.12 4.02 -4.45
C TYR A 204 16.73 5.46 -4.09
N SER A 205 16.52 6.28 -5.12
CA SER A 205 16.12 7.67 -4.92
C SER A 205 14.71 7.77 -4.34
N GLN A 206 14.48 8.84 -3.58
CA GLN A 206 13.16 9.23 -3.12
C GLN A 206 12.18 9.36 -4.32
N THR A 207 10.99 8.81 -4.14
CA THR A 207 9.84 8.90 -5.03
C THR A 207 9.35 10.35 -5.16
N PRO A 208 8.73 10.70 -6.31
CA PRO A 208 8.25 12.06 -6.55
C PRO A 208 6.93 12.38 -5.83
N TYR A 209 6.36 11.45 -5.06
CA TYR A 209 5.03 11.59 -4.47
C TYR A 209 4.99 12.51 -3.25
N VAL A 210 3.80 13.05 -3.02
CA VAL A 210 3.50 13.91 -1.88
C VAL A 210 3.01 13.06 -0.72
N PHE A 211 3.50 13.36 0.48
CA PHE A 211 3.10 12.69 1.72
C PHE A 211 2.61 13.72 2.72
N ALA A 212 1.55 13.38 3.46
CA ALA A 212 1.07 14.19 4.57
C ALA A 212 2.21 14.38 5.58
N GLU A 213 2.49 15.64 5.93
CA GLU A 213 3.59 16.02 6.82
C GLU A 213 5.00 15.57 6.36
N ASP A 214 5.15 15.19 5.08
CA ASP A 214 6.38 14.61 4.53
C ASP A 214 6.89 13.39 5.31
N ILE A 215 5.97 12.59 5.86
CA ILE A 215 6.26 11.33 6.53
C ILE A 215 6.35 10.23 5.46
N ARG A 216 7.52 9.60 5.37
CA ARG A 216 7.89 8.65 4.31
C ARG A 216 8.23 7.29 4.89
N THR A 217 7.97 6.23 4.13
CA THR A 217 8.31 4.86 4.51
C THR A 217 9.52 4.37 3.71
N TRP A 218 10.62 4.12 4.41
CA TRP A 218 11.81 3.50 3.84
C TRP A 218 11.94 2.07 4.34
N ILE A 219 12.28 1.15 3.45
CA ILE A 219 12.52 -0.24 3.81
C ILE A 219 13.92 -0.62 3.36
N THR A 220 14.72 -1.08 4.29
CA THR A 220 16.05 -1.65 4.04
C THR A 220 15.93 -3.16 4.08
N PHE A 221 16.05 -3.81 2.92
CA PHE A 221 16.12 -5.25 2.77
C PHE A 221 17.58 -5.70 2.83
N GLU A 222 17.90 -6.63 3.72
CA GLU A 222 19.23 -7.22 3.86
C GLU A 222 19.21 -8.67 3.39
N PHE A 223 19.70 -8.89 2.17
CA PHE A 223 19.87 -10.21 1.56
C PHE A 223 21.31 -10.71 1.77
N ASP A 224 21.52 -12.02 1.64
CA ASP A 224 22.86 -12.62 1.61
C ASP A 224 23.79 -11.98 0.56
N GLN A 225 23.22 -11.50 -0.55
CA GLN A 225 23.95 -10.94 -1.69
C GLN A 225 24.18 -9.42 -1.58
N GLY A 226 23.51 -8.72 -0.66
CA GLY A 226 23.59 -7.26 -0.54
C GLY A 226 22.39 -6.63 0.16
N ILE A 227 22.40 -5.31 0.21
CA ILE A 227 21.37 -4.48 0.85
C ILE A 227 20.70 -3.61 -0.20
N GLU A 228 19.36 -3.56 -0.18
CA GLU A 228 18.56 -2.61 -0.94
C GLU A 228 17.72 -1.75 0.00
N LYS A 229 17.83 -0.42 -0.15
CA LYS A 229 16.98 0.53 0.56
C LYS A 229 16.05 1.24 -0.41
N ILE A 230 14.75 1.04 -0.23
CA ILE A 230 13.69 1.44 -1.16
C ILE A 230 12.64 2.26 -0.40
N GLU A 231 12.14 3.34 -1.01
CA GLU A 231 10.96 4.05 -0.50
C GLU A 231 9.70 3.46 -1.14
N PHE A 232 8.71 3.13 -0.32
CA PHE A 232 7.39 2.72 -0.80
C PHE A 232 6.33 3.76 -0.44
N PRO A 233 5.54 4.25 -1.41
CA PRO A 233 4.46 5.18 -1.11
C PRO A 233 3.35 4.55 -0.29
N TYR A 234 3.11 3.24 -0.43
CA TYR A 234 2.15 2.50 0.37
C TYR A 234 2.85 1.42 1.19
N PHE A 235 2.52 1.37 2.47
CA PHE A 235 2.92 0.35 3.42
C PHE A 235 1.74 -0.03 4.31
N GLN A 236 1.66 -1.31 4.68
CA GLN A 236 0.69 -1.83 5.63
C GLN A 236 1.28 -2.96 6.47
N THR A 237 1.08 -2.90 7.79
CA THR A 237 1.19 -4.10 8.65
C THR A 237 -0.05 -4.96 8.48
N ASN A 238 0.14 -6.25 8.20
CA ASN A 238 -0.97 -7.20 8.02
C ASN A 238 -1.17 -8.08 9.25
N SER A 239 -0.12 -8.30 10.02
CA SER A 239 -0.13 -9.03 11.29
C SER A 239 1.16 -8.79 12.07
N GLY A 240 1.14 -9.15 13.35
CA GLY A 240 2.32 -9.12 14.21
C GLY A 240 2.00 -8.62 15.62
N PHE A 241 1.11 -7.64 15.75
CA PHE A 241 0.74 -7.04 17.03
C PHE A 241 -0.52 -7.63 17.66
N GLU A 242 -1.37 -8.30 16.86
CA GLU A 242 -2.52 -9.04 17.36
C GLU A 242 -2.12 -10.18 18.32
N GLU A 243 -2.87 -10.38 19.39
CA GLU A 243 -2.63 -11.45 20.37
C GLU A 243 -2.70 -12.89 19.81
N LYS A 244 -3.20 -13.08 18.58
CA LYS A 244 -3.53 -14.40 18.01
C LYS A 244 -2.66 -14.79 16.81
N ASP A 245 -2.02 -13.85 16.15
CA ASP A 245 -1.19 -14.12 14.98
C ASP A 245 0.28 -14.00 15.37
N ASN A 246 0.98 -15.13 15.41
CA ASN A 246 2.37 -15.18 15.84
C ASN A 246 3.35 -14.82 14.72
N ASN A 247 2.90 -14.79 13.46
CA ASN A 247 3.80 -14.54 12.34
C ASN A 247 3.56 -13.11 11.81
N PRO A 248 4.55 -12.21 11.94
CA PRO A 248 4.43 -10.87 11.43
C PRO A 248 4.43 -10.86 9.90
N ARG A 249 3.53 -10.06 9.33
CA ARG A 249 3.39 -9.89 7.88
C ARG A 249 3.21 -8.42 7.57
N PHE A 250 3.70 -8.00 6.43
CA PHE A 250 3.48 -6.65 5.92
C PHE A 250 3.38 -6.67 4.40
N SER A 251 2.77 -5.62 3.85
CA SER A 251 2.65 -5.40 2.41
C SER A 251 3.17 -4.03 2.06
N VAL A 252 3.68 -3.93 0.83
CA VAL A 252 4.09 -2.67 0.23
C VAL A 252 3.47 -2.54 -1.14
N GLU A 253 3.31 -1.30 -1.59
CA GLU A 253 2.95 -1.03 -2.98
C GLU A 253 3.68 0.23 -3.44
N GLY A 254 4.20 0.17 -4.66
CA GLY A 254 4.87 1.27 -5.35
C GLY A 254 4.61 1.20 -6.84
N THR A 255 4.96 2.24 -7.59
CA THR A 255 4.95 2.11 -9.05
C THR A 255 5.93 1.04 -9.50
N VAL A 256 5.60 0.33 -10.60
CA VAL A 256 6.46 -0.74 -11.13
C VAL A 256 7.86 -0.19 -11.39
N GLN A 257 8.86 -0.78 -10.73
CA GLN A 257 10.26 -0.37 -10.83
C GLN A 257 11.18 -1.61 -10.81
N GLU A 258 12.39 -1.44 -11.32
CA GLU A 258 13.40 -2.50 -11.28
C GLU A 258 14.23 -2.40 -9.99
N HIS A 259 13.98 -3.34 -9.08
CA HIS A 259 14.73 -3.51 -7.83
C HIS A 259 15.55 -4.79 -7.91
N VAL A 260 16.87 -4.68 -8.07
CA VAL A 260 17.74 -5.80 -8.46
C VAL A 260 17.65 -7.01 -7.51
N LEU A 261 17.74 -6.81 -6.20
CA LEU A 261 17.72 -7.92 -5.23
C LEU A 261 16.30 -8.34 -4.89
N LEU A 262 15.38 -7.39 -4.71
CA LEU A 262 13.98 -7.67 -4.42
C LEU A 262 13.28 -8.41 -5.58
N ASN A 263 13.46 -7.98 -6.84
CA ASN A 263 12.89 -8.67 -8.01
C ASN A 263 13.48 -10.08 -8.16
N MET A 264 14.76 -10.26 -7.83
CA MET A 264 15.38 -11.59 -7.78
C MET A 264 14.75 -12.49 -6.70
N ALA A 265 14.42 -11.93 -5.52
CA ALA A 265 13.72 -12.66 -4.48
C ALA A 265 12.30 -13.05 -4.92
N ILE A 266 11.56 -12.15 -5.57
CA ILE A 266 10.24 -12.41 -6.15
C ILE A 266 10.30 -13.54 -7.20
N ASP A 267 11.27 -13.49 -8.12
CA ASP A 267 11.44 -14.52 -9.14
C ASP A 267 11.81 -15.88 -8.55
N LYS A 268 12.68 -15.91 -7.52
CA LYS A 268 13.01 -17.14 -6.80
C LYS A 268 11.81 -17.68 -6.02
N ALA A 269 10.98 -16.83 -5.42
CA ALA A 269 9.74 -17.23 -4.77
C ALA A 269 8.81 -17.93 -5.78
N ARG A 270 8.65 -17.37 -6.99
CA ARG A 270 7.89 -18.01 -8.09
C ARG A 270 8.50 -19.36 -8.51
N GLN A 271 9.83 -19.44 -8.67
CA GLN A 271 10.50 -20.67 -9.07
C GLN A 271 10.30 -21.81 -8.07
N ASN A 272 10.27 -21.47 -6.78
CA ASN A 272 10.13 -22.42 -5.67
C ASN A 272 8.67 -22.69 -5.27
N SER A 273 7.71 -21.87 -5.70
CA SER A 273 6.29 -22.08 -5.43
C SER A 273 5.86 -23.50 -5.83
N GLY A 274 5.32 -24.25 -4.88
CA GLY A 274 4.84 -25.61 -5.08
C GLY A 274 5.92 -26.70 -5.02
N MET A 275 7.19 -26.36 -4.80
CA MET A 275 8.25 -27.35 -4.58
C MET A 275 8.34 -27.75 -3.10
N LEU A 276 8.44 -29.06 -2.83
CA LEU A 276 8.62 -29.58 -1.46
C LEU A 276 10.02 -29.29 -0.87
N THR A 277 10.99 -28.89 -1.70
CA THR A 277 12.42 -28.80 -1.32
C THR A 277 13.14 -27.58 -1.89
N GLY A 278 12.41 -26.53 -2.29
CA GLY A 278 13.01 -25.25 -2.70
C GLY A 278 13.39 -24.40 -1.50
N VAL A 279 14.51 -23.68 -1.57
CA VAL A 279 14.90 -22.69 -0.56
C VAL A 279 14.49 -21.33 -1.12
N ASN A 280 13.53 -20.66 -0.48
CA ASN A 280 13.17 -19.28 -0.82
C ASN A 280 14.36 -18.35 -0.45
N VAL A 281 14.36 -17.12 -0.94
CA VAL A 281 15.33 -16.14 -0.43
C VAL A 281 14.79 -15.63 0.89
N ASP A 282 15.50 -15.95 1.95
CA ASP A 282 15.26 -15.37 3.27
C ASP A 282 16.09 -14.08 3.38
N PHE A 283 15.52 -13.06 4.02
CA PHE A 283 16.16 -11.76 4.24
C PHE A 283 15.61 -11.07 5.49
N GLU A 284 16.35 -10.09 5.98
CA GLU A 284 15.87 -9.19 7.03
C GLU A 284 15.29 -7.94 6.39
N ALA A 285 14.28 -7.31 7.02
CA ALA A 285 13.68 -6.08 6.53
C ALA A 285 13.52 -5.06 7.66
N THR A 286 14.20 -3.92 7.56
CA THR A 286 14.03 -2.80 8.49
C THR A 286 13.14 -1.75 7.86
N VAL A 287 11.96 -1.53 8.44
CA VAL A 287 10.98 -0.52 8.01
C VAL A 287 11.12 0.71 8.88
N GLU A 288 11.47 1.85 8.28
CA GLU A 288 11.64 3.13 8.96
C GLU A 288 10.60 4.14 8.47
N PHE A 289 9.86 4.73 9.42
CA PHE A 289 8.96 5.85 9.15
C PHE A 289 9.70 7.15 9.46
N VAL A 290 9.92 7.98 8.45
CA VAL A 290 10.87 9.10 8.51
C VAL A 290 10.19 10.43 8.19
N LYS A 291 10.48 11.46 8.99
CA LYS A 291 10.14 12.86 8.68
C LYS A 291 11.41 13.68 8.54
N GLY A 292 11.74 14.10 7.32
CA GLY A 292 13.03 14.71 7.00
C GLY A 292 14.20 13.75 7.27
N ASN A 293 15.03 14.04 8.27
CA ASN A 293 16.15 13.19 8.68
C ASN A 293 15.89 12.41 9.99
N LYS A 294 14.68 12.52 10.56
CA LYS A 294 14.33 11.90 11.83
C LYS A 294 13.49 10.65 11.60
N VAL A 295 13.95 9.52 12.10
CA VAL A 295 13.15 8.29 12.21
C VAL A 295 12.16 8.48 13.36
N LEU A 296 10.86 8.40 13.06
CA LEU A 296 9.78 8.52 14.04
C LEU A 296 9.49 7.17 14.71
N ARG A 297 9.61 6.07 13.96
CA ARG A 297 9.45 4.69 14.42
C ARG A 297 10.14 3.74 13.44
N SER A 298 10.67 2.64 13.95
CA SER A 298 11.32 1.59 13.17
C SER A 298 10.78 0.20 13.55
N LEU A 299 10.61 -0.68 12.58
CA LEU A 299 10.17 -2.06 12.73
C LEU A 299 11.18 -2.99 12.05
N GLU A 300 11.84 -3.86 12.82
CA GLU A 300 12.81 -4.83 12.28
C GLU A 300 12.13 -6.19 12.13
N TYR A 301 11.89 -6.60 10.89
CA TYR A 301 11.36 -7.91 10.56
C TYR A 301 12.48 -8.89 10.22
N ARG A 302 12.34 -10.13 10.72
CA ARG A 302 13.36 -11.16 10.63
C ARG A 302 12.90 -12.42 9.92
N ASP A 303 13.85 -13.08 9.26
CA ASP A 303 13.63 -14.28 8.45
C ASP A 303 12.42 -14.10 7.50
N CYS A 304 12.39 -12.96 6.79
CA CYS A 304 11.34 -12.63 5.84
C CYS A 304 11.51 -13.34 4.52
N ARG A 305 10.39 -13.59 3.86
CA ARG A 305 10.32 -14.10 2.49
C ARG A 305 9.18 -13.43 1.74
N VAL A 306 9.31 -13.32 0.42
CA VAL A 306 8.21 -12.91 -0.45
C VAL A 306 7.11 -13.98 -0.42
N SER A 307 5.89 -13.59 -0.06
CA SER A 307 4.70 -14.44 0.01
C SER A 307 3.61 -14.09 -1.00
N GLY A 308 3.73 -12.95 -1.69
CA GLY A 308 2.88 -12.57 -2.81
C GLY A 308 3.51 -11.45 -3.64
N ALA A 309 3.23 -11.42 -4.94
CA ALA A 309 3.57 -10.28 -5.80
C ALA A 309 2.52 -10.10 -6.90
N LEU A 310 2.00 -8.89 -7.06
CA LEU A 310 0.95 -8.59 -8.02
C LEU A 310 1.25 -7.28 -8.76
N MET A 311 1.17 -7.29 -10.09
CA MET A 311 1.25 -6.07 -10.89
C MET A 311 -0.13 -5.73 -11.44
N THR A 312 -0.59 -4.51 -11.18
CA THR A 312 -1.92 -4.06 -11.61
C THR A 312 -1.92 -2.59 -11.93
N THR A 313 -2.99 -2.11 -12.53
CA THR A 313 -3.24 -0.69 -12.76
C THR A 313 -4.33 -0.23 -11.81
N LEU A 314 -4.01 0.76 -10.98
CA LEU A 314 -5.02 1.48 -10.23
C LEU A 314 -5.69 2.50 -11.15
N VAL A 315 -7.02 2.47 -11.13
CA VAL A 315 -7.90 3.40 -11.82
C VAL A 315 -9.25 3.43 -11.11
N ASP A 316 -9.88 4.60 -11.06
CA ASP A 316 -11.29 4.72 -10.69
C ASP A 316 -12.19 4.92 -11.90
N LYS A 317 -13.00 3.90 -12.20
CA LYS A 317 -14.04 3.93 -13.25
C LYS A 317 -13.52 4.57 -14.55
N GLU A 318 -14.22 5.59 -15.08
CA GLU A 318 -13.84 6.30 -16.29
C GLU A 318 -12.83 7.45 -16.06
N GLU A 319 -12.44 7.73 -14.82
CA GLU A 319 -11.73 8.95 -14.46
C GLU A 319 -10.38 9.06 -15.16
N GLY A 320 -9.63 7.96 -15.24
CA GLY A 320 -8.38 7.87 -16.00
C GLY A 320 -8.59 8.09 -17.50
N PHE A 321 -9.69 7.60 -18.06
CA PHE A 321 -10.03 7.73 -19.49
C PHE A 321 -10.53 9.12 -19.88
N THR A 322 -11.16 9.83 -18.93
CA THR A 322 -11.76 11.15 -19.16
C THR A 322 -10.85 12.30 -18.74
N GLY A 323 -9.77 12.01 -18.02
CA GLY A 323 -8.77 12.97 -17.57
C GLY A 323 -9.12 13.67 -16.25
N LYS A 324 -10.08 13.14 -15.47
CA LYS A 324 -10.32 13.60 -14.08
C LYS A 324 -9.17 13.19 -13.16
N SER A 325 -8.71 11.96 -13.33
CA SER A 325 -7.56 11.36 -12.65
C SER A 325 -6.54 10.87 -13.69
N GLY A 326 -5.96 9.70 -13.48
CA GLY A 326 -5.01 9.08 -14.39
C GLY A 326 -4.99 7.57 -14.21
N PHE A 327 -3.85 6.97 -14.50
CA PHE A 327 -3.57 5.55 -14.26
C PHE A 327 -2.30 5.44 -13.42
N ALA A 328 -2.24 4.46 -12.52
CA ALA A 328 -1.01 4.14 -11.80
C ALA A 328 -0.71 2.64 -11.95
N TYR A 329 0.36 2.32 -12.68
CA TYR A 329 0.87 0.95 -12.77
C TYR A 329 1.70 0.64 -11.53
N VAL A 330 1.17 -0.23 -10.69
CA VAL A 330 1.73 -0.54 -9.38
C VAL A 330 2.14 -1.99 -9.27
N GLU A 331 3.15 -2.24 -8.45
CA GLU A 331 3.49 -3.55 -7.94
C GLU A 331 3.20 -3.59 -6.45
N GLN A 332 2.33 -4.51 -6.05
CA GLN A 332 2.09 -4.88 -4.66
C GLN A 332 2.92 -6.11 -4.32
N ILE A 333 3.60 -6.09 -3.17
CA ILE A 333 4.43 -7.19 -2.69
C ILE A 333 4.06 -7.49 -1.24
N ASP A 334 3.82 -8.76 -0.95
CA ASP A 334 3.48 -9.26 0.38
C ASP A 334 4.66 -10.06 0.96
N PHE A 335 4.88 -9.89 2.25
CA PHE A 335 5.98 -10.51 2.98
C PHE A 335 5.49 -11.30 4.19
N ASP A 336 5.99 -12.52 4.33
CA ASP A 336 5.87 -13.33 5.54
C ASP A 336 7.20 -13.32 6.30
N CYS A 337 7.19 -13.04 7.59
CA CYS A 337 8.38 -13.04 8.44
C CYS A 337 8.17 -13.93 9.67
N LEU A 338 9.25 -14.38 10.30
CA LEU A 338 9.20 -15.20 11.53
C LEU A 338 9.33 -14.37 12.80
N GLY A 339 9.89 -13.17 12.70
CA GLY A 339 10.09 -12.29 13.85
C GLY A 339 9.85 -10.82 13.50
N LEU A 340 9.46 -10.07 14.52
CA LEU A 340 9.28 -8.63 14.49
C LEU A 340 9.82 -8.07 15.80
N ASP A 341 10.84 -7.23 15.71
CA ASP A 341 11.44 -6.51 16.82
C ASP A 341 11.29 -5.00 16.54
N PRO A 342 10.30 -4.32 17.16
CA PRO A 342 10.19 -2.87 17.05
C PRO A 342 11.38 -2.17 17.72
N VAL A 343 11.81 -1.06 17.14
CA VAL A 343 12.92 -0.25 17.67
C VAL A 343 12.47 1.18 17.92
N ASP A 344 12.53 1.59 19.19
CA ASP A 344 12.25 2.95 19.63
C ASP A 344 13.53 3.65 20.12
N SER A 345 14.25 4.25 19.17
CA SER A 345 15.45 5.03 19.49
C SER A 345 15.12 6.36 20.19
N SER A 346 13.91 6.91 19.98
CA SER A 346 13.46 8.16 20.61
C SER A 346 13.27 7.99 22.11
N TYR A 347 12.69 6.87 22.56
CA TYR A 347 12.50 6.59 23.98
C TYR A 347 13.84 6.44 24.72
N ALA A 348 14.79 5.72 24.13
CA ALA A 348 16.14 5.61 24.68
C ALA A 348 16.83 6.98 24.80
N ALA A 349 16.64 7.86 23.81
CA ALA A 349 17.17 9.22 23.83
C ALA A 349 16.52 10.11 24.92
N MET A 350 15.23 9.91 25.23
CA MET A 350 14.55 10.62 26.32
C MET A 350 15.14 10.28 27.70
N ILE A 351 15.51 9.02 27.92
CA ILE A 351 16.07 8.55 29.19
C ILE A 351 17.56 8.94 29.33
N GLY A 352 18.29 8.95 28.21
CA GLY A 352 19.74 9.17 28.19
C GLY A 352 20.50 8.11 28.99
N ASP A 353 21.64 8.49 29.60
CA ASP A 353 22.46 7.57 30.42
C ASP A 353 21.87 7.29 31.81
N THR A 354 20.68 7.83 32.12
CA THR A 354 20.08 7.71 33.45
C THR A 354 19.40 6.35 33.58
N PRO A 355 19.71 5.53 34.61
CA PRO A 355 18.96 4.30 34.84
C PRO A 355 17.47 4.61 35.05
N ILE A 356 16.59 3.85 34.38
CA ILE A 356 15.12 4.07 34.34
C ILE A 356 14.53 4.34 35.74
N TRP A 357 14.97 3.60 36.75
CA TRP A 357 14.52 3.74 38.16
C TRP A 357 14.90 5.07 38.84
N LYS A 358 15.71 5.92 38.21
CA LYS A 358 16.07 7.27 38.69
C LYS A 358 15.42 8.40 37.89
N VAL A 359 14.71 8.08 36.80
CA VAL A 359 14.04 9.09 35.97
C VAL A 359 12.85 9.63 36.76
N THR A 360 12.85 10.94 37.01
CA THR A 360 11.77 11.61 37.72
C THR A 360 10.84 12.27 36.70
N LYS A 361 9.80 11.53 36.31
CA LYS A 361 8.66 11.93 35.48
C LYS A 361 9.01 12.45 34.08
N LEU A 362 8.93 11.57 33.09
CA LEU A 362 8.97 11.92 31.67
C LEU A 362 7.71 12.70 31.28
N GLU A 363 7.86 13.65 30.37
CA GLU A 363 6.74 14.41 29.80
C GLU A 363 7.00 14.60 28.31
N ASN A 364 6.09 14.11 27.46
CA ASN A 364 6.10 14.34 26.02
C ASN A 364 4.73 14.90 25.60
N ILE A 365 4.67 16.21 25.38
CA ILE A 365 3.46 16.89 24.90
C ILE A 365 3.68 17.23 23.45
N LEU A 366 2.99 16.52 22.55
CA LEU A 366 3.06 16.81 21.13
C LEU A 366 2.24 18.05 20.79
N GLU A 367 2.77 18.87 19.88
CA GLU A 367 2.04 20.02 19.38
C GLU A 367 0.79 19.56 18.62
N ASN A 368 -0.32 20.25 18.88
CA ASN A 368 -1.59 20.01 18.21
C ASN A 368 -1.41 20.10 16.69
N HIS A 369 -1.89 19.08 15.98
CA HIS A 369 -2.02 19.09 14.55
C HIS A 369 -3.29 19.79 14.09
N GLU A 370 -3.21 20.44 12.94
CA GLU A 370 -4.36 21.01 12.25
C GLU A 370 -4.90 20.01 11.23
N TYR A 371 -5.72 19.07 11.69
CA TYR A 371 -6.50 18.22 10.79
C TYR A 371 -7.67 19.00 10.15
N PRO A 372 -8.05 18.71 8.89
CA PRO A 372 -9.23 19.28 8.25
C PRO A 372 -10.51 18.65 8.81
N LEU A 373 -10.82 18.94 10.07
CA LEU A 373 -11.99 18.42 10.79
C LEU A 373 -13.26 19.16 10.37
N GLY A 374 -14.41 18.49 10.42
CA GLY A 374 -15.70 19.05 10.00
C GLY A 374 -16.13 20.31 10.77
N THR A 375 -16.99 20.16 11.78
CA THR A 375 -17.42 21.31 12.61
C THR A 375 -16.40 21.67 13.71
N GLY A 376 -15.20 21.08 13.68
CA GLY A 376 -14.08 21.41 14.56
C GLY A 376 -13.81 20.57 15.82
N PRO A 377 -14.59 19.54 16.23
CA PRO A 377 -14.20 18.73 17.40
C PRO A 377 -13.01 17.82 17.07
N ARG A 378 -12.03 17.74 17.97
CA ARG A 378 -10.88 16.81 17.90
C ARG A 378 -10.73 16.00 19.18
N ALA A 379 -10.08 14.83 19.09
CA ALA A 379 -9.75 14.02 20.25
C ALA A 379 -8.31 14.32 20.71
N ILE A 380 -8.13 14.56 22.01
CA ILE A 380 -6.81 14.66 22.64
C ILE A 380 -6.73 13.54 23.67
N ALA A 381 -5.74 12.66 23.52
CA ALA A 381 -5.47 11.58 24.45
C ALA A 381 -4.29 11.94 25.34
N THR A 382 -4.49 11.82 26.65
CA THR A 382 -3.44 11.91 27.67
C THR A 382 -3.18 10.51 28.21
N PHE A 383 -1.99 9.98 27.96
CA PHE A 383 -1.53 8.72 28.48
C PHE A 383 -0.74 8.97 29.77
N THR A 384 -1.15 8.33 30.86
CA THR A 384 -0.46 8.43 32.15
C THR A 384 0.14 7.08 32.53
N TYR A 385 1.47 7.03 32.50
CA TYR A 385 2.30 5.87 32.82
C TYR A 385 2.97 6.07 34.19
N ASP A 386 3.60 5.02 34.72
CA ASP A 386 4.37 5.10 35.97
C ASP A 386 5.59 6.04 35.83
N GLU A 387 6.21 6.02 34.66
CA GLU A 387 7.38 6.81 34.32
C GLU A 387 7.06 8.25 33.90
N GLY A 388 5.83 8.59 33.51
CA GLY A 388 5.52 9.91 32.94
C GLY A 388 4.17 10.07 32.26
N VAL A 389 4.02 11.16 31.50
CA VAL A 389 2.79 11.50 30.77
C VAL A 389 3.12 11.82 29.32
N GLU A 390 2.31 11.30 28.39
CA GLU A 390 2.37 11.64 26.97
C GLU A 390 1.01 12.17 26.48
N VAL A 391 1.00 13.29 25.77
CA VAL A 391 -0.23 13.93 25.26
C VAL A 391 -0.17 14.01 23.75
N ILE A 392 -1.18 13.44 23.08
CA ILE A 392 -1.23 13.27 21.63
C ILE A 392 -2.63 13.61 21.14
N ASP A 393 -2.71 14.28 19.99
CA ASP A 393 -3.96 14.55 19.30
C ASP A 393 -4.24 13.52 18.21
N PHE A 394 -5.50 13.08 18.11
CA PHE A 394 -5.95 12.11 17.13
C PHE A 394 -7.15 12.64 16.33
N PRO A 395 -7.13 12.54 14.99
CA PRO A 395 -8.27 12.89 14.15
C PRO A 395 -9.42 11.90 14.29
N ILE A 396 -9.13 10.65 14.65
CA ILE A 396 -10.10 9.57 14.75
C ILE A 396 -10.06 9.00 16.16
N PHE A 397 -11.23 8.94 16.79
CA PHE A 397 -11.48 8.26 18.05
C PHE A 397 -12.76 7.44 17.88
N ASP A 398 -12.64 6.12 17.93
CA ASP A 398 -13.79 5.23 17.92
C ASP A 398 -13.94 4.54 19.28
N GLN A 399 -15.09 4.77 19.92
CA GLN A 399 -15.42 4.14 21.18
C GLN A 399 -16.19 2.84 20.91
N GLY A 400 -15.66 1.73 21.42
CA GLY A 400 -16.33 0.45 21.36
C GLY A 400 -17.68 0.42 22.09
N LYS A 401 -18.39 -0.70 21.96
CA LYS A 401 -19.74 -0.87 22.55
C LYS A 401 -19.71 -0.93 24.10
N VAL A 402 -19.72 0.24 24.75
CA VAL A 402 -19.59 0.40 26.21
C VAL A 402 -20.80 -0.06 27.03
N LEU A 403 -22.00 -0.18 26.45
CA LEU A 403 -23.21 -0.58 27.20
C LEU A 403 -23.39 -2.11 27.29
N VAL A 404 -22.60 -2.89 26.56
CA VAL A 404 -22.83 -4.34 26.37
C VAL A 404 -21.63 -5.17 26.84
N LYS A 405 -20.42 -4.61 26.85
CA LYS A 405 -19.19 -5.30 27.27
C LYS A 405 -18.84 -4.98 28.72
N SER A 406 -18.26 -5.94 29.42
CA SER A 406 -17.71 -5.73 30.77
C SER A 406 -16.45 -4.85 30.76
N ASN A 407 -15.66 -4.94 29.68
CA ASN A 407 -14.41 -4.21 29.52
C ASN A 407 -14.55 -3.20 28.38
N PRO A 408 -14.35 -1.90 28.62
CA PRO A 408 -14.34 -0.89 27.58
C PRO A 408 -13.18 -1.12 26.59
N THR A 409 -13.46 -0.86 25.32
CA THR A 409 -12.46 -0.86 24.25
C THR A 409 -12.60 0.43 23.47
N PHE A 410 -11.52 0.95 22.92
CA PHE A 410 -11.53 2.10 22.02
C PHE A 410 -10.32 2.04 21.09
N GLU A 411 -10.39 2.85 20.04
CA GLU A 411 -9.39 2.97 18.99
C GLU A 411 -9.02 4.43 18.82
N LEU A 412 -7.73 4.66 18.58
CA LEU A 412 -7.19 5.96 18.19
C LEU A 412 -6.41 5.77 16.88
N GLU A 413 -6.75 6.57 15.87
CA GLU A 413 -6.03 6.59 14.60
C GLU A 413 -5.56 8.01 14.29
N GLY A 414 -4.32 8.14 13.84
CA GLY A 414 -3.67 9.41 13.50
C GLY A 414 -2.41 9.23 12.67
N LEU A 415 -1.76 10.35 12.31
CA LEU A 415 -0.48 10.29 11.60
C LEU A 415 0.61 9.75 12.53
N ILE A 416 1.58 9.02 11.98
CA ILE A 416 2.77 8.61 12.74
C ILE A 416 3.48 9.85 13.27
N ARG A 417 3.75 9.85 14.58
CA ARG A 417 4.38 10.95 15.31
C ARG A 417 5.53 10.45 16.18
N ASP A 418 6.29 11.38 16.75
CA ASP A 418 7.33 11.08 17.74
C ASP A 418 6.69 10.83 19.10
N SER A 419 6.10 9.64 19.24
CA SER A 419 5.35 9.21 20.43
C SER A 419 6.08 8.08 21.18
N PRO A 420 7.30 8.31 21.66
CA PRO A 420 8.17 7.28 22.20
C PRO A 420 7.60 6.54 23.42
N MET A 421 6.80 7.21 24.26
CA MET A 421 6.22 6.51 25.42
C MET A 421 5.12 5.54 24.97
N LEU A 422 4.21 6.00 24.11
CA LEU A 422 3.15 5.16 23.56
C LEU A 422 3.71 4.00 22.74
N TYR A 423 4.73 4.25 21.91
CA TYR A 423 5.42 3.21 21.15
C TYR A 423 6.08 2.18 22.05
N ARG A 424 6.77 2.60 23.12
CA ARG A 424 7.32 1.68 24.11
C ARG A 424 6.26 0.73 24.67
N HIS A 425 5.08 1.24 25.04
CA HIS A 425 3.97 0.44 25.59
C HIS A 425 3.30 -0.46 24.54
N ILE A 426 3.26 -0.05 23.27
CA ILE A 426 2.86 -0.91 22.14
C ILE A 426 3.84 -2.09 22.02
N ASP A 427 5.14 -1.82 22.08
CA ASP A 427 6.18 -2.82 21.88
C ASP A 427 6.27 -3.81 23.07
N ASP A 428 6.00 -3.34 24.30
CA ASP A 428 5.89 -4.21 25.47
C ASP A 428 4.65 -5.12 25.41
N ALA A 429 3.54 -4.63 24.85
CA ALA A 429 2.37 -5.46 24.60
C ALA A 429 2.67 -6.58 23.59
N LEU A 430 3.42 -6.26 22.52
CA LEU A 430 3.89 -7.25 21.54
C LEU A 430 4.71 -8.36 22.20
N ALA A 431 5.68 -8.01 23.06
CA ALA A 431 6.56 -8.98 23.74
C ALA A 431 5.81 -9.98 24.65
N LEU A 432 4.56 -9.67 25.01
CA LEU A 432 3.72 -10.49 25.89
C LEU A 432 2.72 -11.38 25.11
N THR A 433 2.57 -11.16 23.80
CA THR A 433 1.79 -12.03 22.91
C THR A 433 2.35 -13.46 22.97
N GLY A 434 1.50 -14.45 23.28
CA GLY A 434 1.90 -15.85 23.51
C GLY A 434 1.95 -16.31 24.98
N THR A 435 1.81 -15.41 25.97
CA THR A 435 1.62 -15.81 27.37
C THR A 435 0.13 -15.93 27.73
N THR A 436 -0.40 -17.16 27.85
CA THR A 436 -1.79 -17.36 28.29
C THR A 436 -1.91 -17.18 29.80
N GLY A 437 -2.75 -16.23 30.22
CA GLY A 437 -3.06 -15.93 31.62
C GLY A 437 -2.84 -14.45 31.89
N ALA A 438 -3.65 -13.84 32.78
CA ALA A 438 -3.38 -12.50 33.29
C ALA A 438 -2.01 -12.52 33.99
N SER A 439 -0.95 -12.23 33.24
CA SER A 439 0.37 -12.07 33.81
C SER A 439 0.33 -10.75 34.57
N ASN A 440 0.82 -10.76 35.81
CA ASN A 440 1.06 -9.53 36.59
C ASN A 440 2.23 -8.70 36.00
N ALA A 441 2.51 -8.85 34.70
CA ALA A 441 3.65 -8.30 33.98
C ALA A 441 3.22 -7.35 32.86
N LEU A 442 1.91 -7.15 32.64
CA LEU A 442 1.40 -6.06 31.81
C LEU A 442 1.44 -4.78 32.64
N ASP A 443 2.27 -3.82 32.23
CA ASP A 443 2.20 -2.45 32.74
C ASP A 443 0.90 -1.83 32.21
N LEU A 444 -0.10 -1.74 33.08
CA LEU A 444 -1.38 -1.11 32.79
C LEU A 444 -1.25 0.39 33.03
N PHE A 445 -1.86 1.19 32.16
CA PHE A 445 -1.78 2.65 32.23
C PHE A 445 -3.16 3.31 32.14
N GLN A 446 -3.23 4.60 32.44
CA GLN A 446 -4.47 5.37 32.33
C GLN A 446 -4.49 6.13 31.01
N VAL A 447 -5.68 6.25 30.41
CA VAL A 447 -5.88 7.04 29.20
C VAL A 447 -7.07 7.97 29.40
N ASP A 448 -6.83 9.27 29.34
CA ASP A 448 -7.88 10.28 29.32
C ASP A 448 -8.06 10.80 27.90
N VAL A 449 -9.23 10.55 27.28
CA VAL A 449 -9.56 11.08 25.95
C VAL A 449 -10.53 12.24 26.10
N GLU A 450 -10.12 13.43 25.67
CA GLU A 450 -10.91 14.64 25.68
C GLU A 450 -11.38 15.02 24.26
N LEU A 451 -12.67 15.25 24.09
CA LEU A 451 -13.26 15.82 22.88
C LEU A 451 -13.31 17.33 23.02
N VAL A 452 -12.45 18.00 22.26
CA VAL A 452 -12.22 19.44 22.37
C VAL A 452 -12.82 20.15 21.16
N HIS A 453 -13.56 21.23 21.40
CA HIS A 453 -14.09 22.12 20.37
C HIS A 453 -13.59 23.55 20.64
N GLY A 454 -12.69 24.05 19.80
CA GLY A 454 -11.93 25.27 20.09
C GLY A 454 -11.06 25.07 21.33
N ASP A 455 -11.25 25.90 22.37
CA ASP A 455 -10.53 25.79 23.65
C ASP A 455 -11.32 25.03 24.73
N ASN A 456 -12.52 24.52 24.41
CA ASN A 456 -13.42 23.91 25.39
C ASN A 456 -13.44 22.39 25.27
N VAL A 457 -13.23 21.70 26.40
CA VAL A 457 -13.53 20.27 26.53
C VAL A 457 -15.04 20.09 26.59
N VAL A 458 -15.62 19.49 25.56
CA VAL A 458 -17.07 19.25 25.46
C VAL A 458 -17.44 17.98 26.23
N ARG A 459 -16.59 16.96 26.15
CA ARG A 459 -16.79 15.66 26.77
C ARG A 459 -15.45 14.97 26.91
N GLY A 460 -15.27 14.14 27.93
CA GLY A 460 -14.08 13.34 28.06
C GLY A 460 -14.38 11.96 28.62
N PHE A 461 -13.36 11.12 28.55
CA PHE A 461 -13.45 9.69 28.75
C PHE A 461 -12.20 9.25 29.51
N ASN A 462 -12.36 8.94 30.80
CA ASN A 462 -11.27 8.48 31.63
C ASN A 462 -11.26 6.95 31.65
N TYR A 463 -10.27 6.34 31.02
CA TYR A 463 -10.08 4.90 30.99
C TYR A 463 -9.01 4.49 31.99
N VAL A 464 -9.28 3.42 32.74
CA VAL A 464 -8.39 2.94 33.81
C VAL A 464 -7.93 1.52 33.53
N ASP A 465 -6.67 1.26 33.90
CA ASP A 465 -6.02 -0.03 33.75
C ASP A 465 -6.09 -0.54 32.31
N CYS A 466 -5.62 0.30 31.39
CA CYS A 466 -5.58 0.06 29.96
C CYS A 466 -4.31 -0.67 29.54
N ARG A 467 -4.44 -1.43 28.46
CA ARG A 467 -3.33 -1.96 27.67
C ARG A 467 -3.63 -1.85 26.18
N VAL A 468 -2.57 -1.83 25.38
CA VAL A 468 -2.67 -2.00 23.93
C VAL A 468 -3.03 -3.47 23.65
N SER A 469 -4.08 -3.68 22.86
CA SER A 469 -4.50 -5.02 22.42
C SER A 469 -4.08 -5.32 21.00
N ASP A 470 -3.86 -4.29 20.19
CA ASP A 470 -3.44 -4.41 18.79
C ASP A 470 -2.88 -3.08 18.27
N TYR A 471 -2.11 -3.14 17.19
CA TYR A 471 -1.44 -1.99 16.58
C TYR A 471 -1.21 -2.22 15.09
N ASP A 472 -1.71 -1.28 14.28
CA ASP A 472 -1.52 -1.29 12.84
C ASP A 472 -0.85 0.00 12.35
N VAL A 473 -0.04 -0.13 11.30
CA VAL A 473 0.41 1.00 10.49
C VAL A 473 -0.08 0.77 9.07
N GLN A 474 -0.76 1.77 8.52
CA GLN A 474 -1.24 1.72 7.15
C GLN A 474 -1.11 3.10 6.49
N THR A 475 -0.71 3.07 5.22
CA THR A 475 -0.81 4.26 4.37
C THR A 475 -2.24 4.40 3.87
N GLN A 476 -2.93 5.46 4.29
CA GLN A 476 -4.22 5.84 3.75
C GLN A 476 -4.07 6.28 2.29
N ARG A 477 -4.86 5.67 1.41
CA ARG A 477 -4.86 5.96 -0.04
C ARG A 477 -6.23 5.82 -0.67
N ASP A 478 -6.42 6.49 -1.80
CA ASP A 478 -7.56 6.32 -2.68
C ASP A 478 -7.06 5.97 -4.09
N LYS A 479 -6.97 4.66 -4.35
CA LYS A 479 -6.51 4.05 -5.61
C LYS A 479 -5.36 4.83 -6.28
N GLU A 480 -5.53 5.22 -7.54
CA GLU A 480 -4.56 5.99 -8.31
C GLU A 480 -4.51 7.46 -7.89
N GLU A 481 -5.60 8.01 -7.35
CA GLU A 481 -5.66 9.44 -6.99
C GLU A 481 -4.56 9.79 -6.00
N SER A 482 -4.18 8.88 -5.10
CA SER A 482 -3.08 9.08 -4.16
C SER A 482 -1.73 9.29 -4.85
N TYR A 483 -1.49 8.70 -6.02
CA TYR A 483 -0.27 8.94 -6.80
C TYR A 483 -0.20 10.36 -7.40
N PHE A 484 -1.34 11.07 -7.44
CA PHE A 484 -1.43 12.45 -7.94
C PHE A 484 -1.68 13.49 -6.83
N LYS A 485 -2.37 13.10 -5.76
CA LYS A 485 -2.80 14.00 -4.65
C LYS A 485 -1.99 13.80 -3.37
N GLY A 486 -1.47 12.60 -3.15
CA GLY A 486 -0.60 12.26 -2.04
C GLY A 486 -1.11 11.12 -1.16
N PHE A 487 -0.25 10.73 -0.23
CA PHE A 487 -0.42 9.61 0.70
C PHE A 487 -0.40 10.11 2.15
N ALA A 488 -1.05 9.40 3.08
CA ALA A 488 -0.97 9.71 4.50
C ALA A 488 -0.66 8.45 5.31
N LEU A 489 0.52 8.40 5.92
CA LEU A 489 0.91 7.28 6.77
C LEU A 489 0.29 7.43 8.17
N ALA A 490 -0.65 6.56 8.48
CA ALA A 490 -1.37 6.55 9.75
C ALA A 490 -1.02 5.30 10.56
N ASN A 491 -1.18 5.42 11.87
CA ASN A 491 -1.20 4.29 12.78
C ASN A 491 -2.53 4.23 13.51
N THR A 492 -3.00 3.01 13.73
CA THR A 492 -4.22 2.69 14.46
C THR A 492 -3.86 1.87 15.68
N ILE A 493 -4.33 2.31 16.84
CA ILE A 493 -3.97 1.72 18.13
C ILE A 493 -5.25 1.30 18.84
N TYR A 494 -5.33 0.03 19.19
CA TYR A 494 -6.50 -0.55 19.84
C TYR A 494 -6.22 -0.77 21.32
N PHE A 495 -7.14 -0.31 22.16
CA PHE A 495 -7.01 -0.39 23.61
C PHE A 495 -8.12 -1.25 24.21
N THR A 496 -7.75 -1.99 25.26
CA THR A 496 -8.67 -2.66 26.16
C THR A 496 -8.36 -2.24 27.59
N CYS A 497 -9.38 -1.86 28.35
CA CYS A 497 -9.22 -1.40 29.73
C CYS A 497 -10.15 -2.13 30.70
N GLU A 498 -9.86 -2.09 32.00
CA GLU A 498 -10.72 -2.69 33.03
C GLU A 498 -11.89 -1.79 33.43
N GLY A 499 -11.73 -0.48 33.29
CA GLY A 499 -12.75 0.49 33.69
C GLY A 499 -12.79 1.73 32.82
N TYR A 500 -13.90 2.45 32.94
CA TYR A 500 -14.15 3.67 32.19
C TYR A 500 -15.13 4.58 32.94
N HIS A 501 -14.84 5.88 32.97
CA HIS A 501 -15.70 6.92 33.52
C HIS A 501 -15.88 8.06 32.50
N PRO A 502 -17.10 8.30 31.98
CA PRO A 502 -17.36 9.52 31.22
C PRO A 502 -17.24 10.74 32.12
N ASN A 503 -16.58 11.78 31.64
CA ASN A 503 -16.62 13.10 32.26
C ASN A 503 -17.42 14.07 31.37
N ALA A 504 -18.15 14.98 31.98
CA ALA A 504 -18.95 15.98 31.28
C ALA A 504 -18.74 17.35 31.93
N PRO A 505 -17.61 18.03 31.62
CA PRO A 505 -17.20 19.23 32.34
C PRO A 505 -18.27 20.32 32.38
N LEU A 506 -19.01 20.49 31.28
CA LEU A 506 -20.12 21.44 31.19
C LEU A 506 -21.28 21.08 32.12
N TYR A 507 -21.63 19.80 32.22
CA TYR A 507 -22.68 19.34 33.14
C TYR A 507 -22.22 19.48 34.59
N ASP A 508 -20.99 19.07 34.90
CA ASP A 508 -20.42 19.16 36.24
C ASP A 508 -20.34 20.61 36.73
N ALA A 509 -19.99 21.54 35.85
CA ALA A 509 -20.00 22.98 36.12
C ALA A 509 -21.40 23.52 36.47
N MET A 510 -22.49 22.94 35.97
CA MET A 510 -23.86 23.34 36.35
C MET A 510 -24.18 23.04 37.82
N PHE A 511 -23.48 22.07 38.43
CA PHE A 511 -23.68 21.65 39.81
C PHE A 511 -22.53 22.08 40.74
N GLN A 512 -21.53 22.80 40.23
CA GLN A 512 -20.62 23.57 41.07
C GLN A 512 -21.40 24.71 41.72
N ILE A 513 -21.98 24.43 42.89
CA ILE A 513 -22.64 25.43 43.71
C ILE A 513 -21.57 26.43 44.16
N TYR A 514 -21.53 27.60 43.53
CA TYR A 514 -20.87 28.77 44.10
C TYR A 514 -21.60 29.11 45.41
N ASP A 515 -20.81 29.22 46.46
CA ASP A 515 -21.19 29.45 47.85
C ASP A 515 -21.86 28.25 48.57
N LYS A 516 -21.06 27.61 49.44
CA LYS A 516 -21.55 27.34 50.80
C LYS A 516 -21.97 28.70 51.38
N THR A 517 -23.21 29.13 51.13
CA THR A 517 -23.84 30.16 51.96
C THR A 517 -23.61 29.68 53.38
N SER A 518 -22.98 30.51 54.22
CA SER A 518 -22.77 30.25 55.63
C SER A 518 -24.11 29.91 56.26
N THR A 519 -24.44 28.63 56.35
CA THR A 519 -25.60 28.19 57.10
C THR A 519 -25.27 28.50 58.55
N ILE A 520 -26.07 29.39 59.14
CA ILE A 520 -26.03 29.75 60.56
C ILE A 520 -25.91 28.43 61.35
N ASN A 521 -24.83 28.28 62.10
CA ASN A 521 -24.59 27.06 62.84
C ASN A 521 -25.70 26.93 63.91
N THR A 522 -26.09 25.71 64.27
CA THR A 522 -27.15 25.49 65.29
C THR A 522 -26.85 26.14 66.65
N THR A 523 -25.59 26.48 66.91
CA THR A 523 -25.15 27.30 68.05
C THR A 523 -25.50 28.78 67.93
N ASP A 524 -25.48 29.34 66.72
CA ASP A 524 -25.78 30.75 66.45
C ASP A 524 -27.29 31.05 66.55
N LEU A 525 -28.15 30.02 66.40
CA LEU A 525 -29.59 30.11 66.68
C LEU A 525 -29.92 30.29 68.17
N ARG A 526 -28.94 30.22 69.08
CA ARG A 526 -29.16 30.46 70.52
C ARG A 526 -28.93 31.93 70.91
N GLU A 527 -28.37 32.74 70.02
CA GLU A 527 -28.13 34.16 70.23
C GLU A 527 -29.38 34.97 69.85
N THR A 528 -30.42 34.86 70.68
CA THR A 528 -31.73 35.49 70.48
C THR A 528 -31.71 37.03 70.51
N HIS A 529 -30.56 37.64 70.80
CA HIS A 529 -30.36 39.09 70.77
C HIS A 529 -30.22 39.66 69.34
N ASN A 530 -29.95 38.80 68.35
CA ASN A 530 -29.85 39.16 66.94
C ASN A 530 -31.16 38.89 66.17
N TRP A 531 -32.23 38.55 66.87
CA TRP A 531 -33.51 38.20 66.25
C TRP A 531 -34.37 39.46 66.04
N ASP A 532 -35.13 39.48 64.95
CA ASP A 532 -36.02 40.59 64.62
C ASP A 532 -37.03 40.86 65.75
N PRO A 533 -37.46 42.12 65.94
CA PRO A 533 -38.45 42.48 66.95
C PRO A 533 -39.72 41.64 66.80
N GLY A 534 -40.04 40.84 67.82
CA GLY A 534 -41.18 39.91 67.83
C GLY A 534 -40.85 38.45 68.17
N PHE A 535 -39.56 38.08 68.21
CA PHE A 535 -39.12 36.71 68.50
C PHE A 535 -38.35 36.52 69.83
N TYR A 536 -38.31 37.51 70.72
CA TYR A 536 -37.81 37.36 72.10
C TYR A 536 -38.84 37.85 73.14
N TYR A 537 -38.77 37.29 74.35
CA TYR A 537 -39.66 37.61 75.47
C TYR A 537 -38.98 38.65 76.38
N GLU A 538 -39.48 39.89 76.42
CA GLU A 538 -39.08 40.89 77.41
C GLU A 538 -39.70 40.55 78.77
N ARG A 539 -38.92 40.66 79.85
CA ARG A 539 -39.35 40.30 81.20
C ARG A 539 -39.93 41.47 81.97
#